data_AF-A0A314LDY8-F1
#
_entry.id   AF-A0A314LDY8-F1
#
_cell.length_a   1.000
_cell.length_b   1.000
_cell.length_c   1.000
_cell.angle_alpha   90.00
_cell.angle_beta   90.00
_cell.angle_gamma   90.00
#
_symmetry.space_group_name_H-M   'P 1'
#
loop_
_entity.id
_entity.type
_entity.pdbx_description
1 polymer ?
#
loop_
_entity_poly.entity_id
_entity_poly.type
_entity_poly.pdbx_seq_one_letter_code
_entity_poly.pdbx_strand_id
1 'polypeptide(L)'
;MSNFDGRNVVLTLRKDFILNVWAKIHTKLSNLTTDSVSSIQFEIQVILEEMDGKGVVDIEIPEPFFKAKEHLDLILTKKGEKVEELSITSQSLKEAKEKVKQLRALRDAAKKEVEEIESRVSPAEEEYRRCSDVSLVTVDALADVETKKQYLEVTLKDLVNYKLYLD
;
A
#
# COMPACT_ATOMS: atom_id res chain seq x y z
N MET A 1 -42.84 43.53 55.19
CA MET A 1 -42.71 42.26 54.44
C MET A 1 -41.51 42.36 53.52
N SER A 2 -40.78 41.25 53.39
CA SER A 2 -39.33 41.19 53.18
C SER A 2 -38.92 41.16 51.70
N ASN A 3 -38.01 42.07 51.29
CA ASN A 3 -37.33 42.04 49.97
C ASN A 3 -36.41 40.81 49.79
N PHE A 4 -36.25 39.98 50.81
CA PHE A 4 -35.43 38.77 50.78
C PHE A 4 -36.14 37.58 50.10
N ASP A 5 -37.46 37.59 50.04
CA ASP A 5 -38.26 36.44 49.55
C ASP A 5 -38.21 36.31 48.02
N GLY A 6 -38.30 37.44 47.30
CA GLY A 6 -38.27 37.46 45.84
C GLY A 6 -36.93 37.02 45.22
N ARG A 7 -35.79 37.36 45.85
CA ARG A 7 -34.47 36.91 45.37
C ARG A 7 -34.31 35.39 45.48
N ASN A 8 -34.86 34.81 46.54
CA ASN A 8 -34.79 33.36 46.74
C ASN A 8 -35.61 32.64 45.66
N VAL A 9 -36.82 33.13 45.36
CA VAL A 9 -37.68 32.58 44.30
C VAL A 9 -37.01 32.65 42.92
N VAL A 10 -36.34 33.75 42.58
CA VAL A 10 -35.61 33.90 41.31
C VAL A 10 -34.43 32.93 41.21
N LEU A 11 -33.68 32.74 42.29
CA LEU A 11 -32.56 31.78 42.34
C LEU A 11 -33.05 30.33 42.21
N THR A 12 -34.18 29.98 42.83
CA THR A 12 -34.77 28.63 42.72
C THR A 12 -35.22 28.35 41.30
N LEU A 13 -35.98 29.25 40.68
CA LEU A 13 -36.44 29.11 39.29
C LEU A 13 -35.27 28.98 38.31
N ARG A 14 -34.18 29.70 38.55
CA ARG A 14 -32.98 29.65 37.71
C ARG A 14 -32.17 28.36 37.91
N LYS A 15 -32.10 27.84 39.14
CA LYS A 15 -31.51 26.50 39.43
C LYS A 15 -32.29 25.38 38.77
N ASP A 16 -33.62 25.43 38.85
CA ASP A 16 -34.50 24.43 38.24
C ASP A 16 -34.35 24.43 36.71
N PHE A 17 -34.20 25.61 36.11
CA PHE A 17 -33.91 25.75 34.68
C PHE A 17 -32.58 25.08 34.29
N ILE A 18 -31.50 25.35 35.02
CA ILE A 18 -30.18 24.76 34.75
C ILE A 18 -30.20 23.24 34.94
N LEU A 19 -30.81 22.74 36.02
CA LEU A 19 -30.93 21.31 36.30
C LEU A 19 -31.75 20.59 35.23
N ASN A 20 -32.82 21.20 34.73
CA ASN A 20 -33.64 20.63 33.66
C ASN A 20 -32.89 20.59 32.32
N VAL A 21 -32.14 21.64 31.98
CA VAL A 21 -31.27 21.66 30.79
C VAL A 21 -30.18 20.59 30.89
N TRP A 22 -29.54 20.46 32.06
CA TRP A 22 -28.53 19.44 32.31
C TRP A 22 -29.10 18.02 32.20
N ALA A 23 -30.27 17.76 32.78
CA ALA A 23 -30.94 16.47 32.70
C ALA A 23 -31.27 16.09 31.25
N LYS A 24 -31.72 17.05 30.42
CA LYS A 24 -31.95 16.88 28.98
C LYS A 24 -30.68 16.53 28.22
N ILE A 25 -29.58 17.24 28.48
CA ILE A 25 -28.28 16.95 27.87
C ILE A 25 -27.81 15.55 28.28
N HIS A 26 -27.92 15.20 29.56
CA HIS A 26 -27.49 13.90 30.09
C HIS A 26 -28.30 12.73 29.52
N THR A 27 -29.63 12.85 29.42
CA THR A 27 -30.47 11.80 28.80
C THR A 27 -30.18 11.64 27.31
N LYS A 28 -29.92 12.72 26.58
CA LYS A 28 -29.53 12.65 25.17
C LYS A 28 -28.14 12.04 24.97
N LEU A 29 -27.17 12.38 25.83
CA LEU A 29 -25.84 11.76 25.85
C LEU A 29 -25.90 10.27 26.21
N SER A 30 -26.77 9.88 27.14
CA SER A 30 -26.93 8.49 27.57
C SER A 30 -27.53 7.58 26.48
N ASN A 31 -28.26 8.14 25.53
CA ASN A 31 -28.93 7.40 24.45
C ASN A 31 -28.10 7.37 23.15
N LEU A 32 -26.81 7.70 23.23
CA LEU A 32 -25.93 7.84 22.07
C LEU A 32 -25.57 6.50 21.41
N THR A 33 -25.79 6.45 20.10
CA THR A 33 -25.07 5.56 19.17
C THR A 33 -24.12 6.39 18.31
N THR A 34 -23.03 5.77 17.84
CA THR A 34 -21.87 6.40 17.17
C THR A 34 -22.21 7.28 15.96
N ASP A 35 -23.38 7.12 15.35
CA ASP A 35 -23.73 7.75 14.08
C ASP A 35 -24.40 9.13 14.24
N SER A 36 -24.78 9.51 15.46
CA SER A 36 -25.59 10.73 15.74
C SER A 36 -24.82 11.90 16.39
N VAL A 37 -23.51 11.75 16.57
CA VAL A 37 -22.65 12.68 17.34
C VAL A 37 -22.65 14.10 16.77
N SER A 38 -22.65 14.27 15.44
CA SER A 38 -22.63 15.59 14.80
C SER A 38 -23.90 16.40 15.02
N SER A 39 -25.06 15.74 15.13
CA SER A 39 -26.36 16.39 15.38
C SER A 39 -26.46 16.89 16.82
N ILE A 40 -26.05 16.04 17.78
CA ILE A 40 -26.02 16.38 19.20
C ILE A 40 -24.98 17.46 19.50
N GLN A 41 -23.85 17.48 18.77
CA GLN A 41 -22.84 18.53 18.87
C GLN A 41 -23.43 19.91 18.52
N PHE A 42 -24.21 20.01 17.44
CA PHE A 42 -24.83 21.28 17.02
C PHE A 42 -25.87 21.76 18.05
N GLU A 43 -26.66 20.83 18.61
CA GLU A 43 -27.62 21.16 19.67
C GLU A 43 -26.95 21.58 20.98
N ILE A 44 -25.85 20.93 21.38
CA ILE A 44 -25.08 21.33 22.57
C ILE A 44 -24.47 22.71 22.36
N GLN A 45 -23.85 22.98 21.20
CA GLN A 45 -23.29 24.29 20.86
C GLN A 45 -24.35 25.40 20.93
N VAL A 46 -25.54 25.17 20.38
CA VAL A 46 -26.67 26.12 20.44
C VAL A 46 -27.09 26.40 21.89
N ILE A 47 -27.17 25.38 22.73
CA ILE A 47 -27.50 25.54 24.16
C ILE A 47 -26.41 26.34 24.88
N LEU A 48 -25.14 26.10 24.56
CA LEU A 48 -24.01 26.84 25.14
C LEU A 48 -24.06 28.34 24.76
N GLU A 49 -24.33 28.65 23.50
CA GLU A 49 -24.46 30.03 23.01
C GLU A 49 -25.69 30.74 23.59
N GLU A 50 -26.80 30.03 23.76
CA GLU A 50 -28.02 30.56 24.38
C GLU A 50 -27.84 30.85 25.89
N MET A 51 -26.96 30.10 26.56
CA MET A 51 -26.55 30.37 27.93
C MET A 51 -25.61 31.58 28.04
N ASP A 52 -24.74 31.80 27.05
CA ASP A 52 -23.77 32.90 27.01
C ASP A 52 -24.42 34.25 26.64
N GLY A 53 -25.38 34.24 25.71
CA GLY A 53 -26.10 35.44 25.24
C GLY A 53 -27.09 36.04 26.25
N LYS A 54 -27.50 35.30 27.27
CA LYS A 54 -28.49 35.73 28.27
C LYS A 54 -27.84 36.38 29.49
N GLY A 55 -27.12 37.49 29.27
CA GLY A 55 -26.67 38.47 30.29
C GLY A 55 -26.54 37.88 31.69
N VAL A 56 -25.61 36.96 31.86
CA VAL A 56 -25.39 36.29 33.13
C VAL A 56 -24.65 37.28 34.03
N VAL A 57 -25.42 37.99 34.86
CA VAL A 57 -24.93 38.57 36.12
C VAL A 57 -24.06 37.50 36.79
N ASP A 58 -22.77 37.80 36.96
CA ASP A 58 -21.71 37.08 37.69
C ASP A 58 -22.19 35.84 38.46
N ILE A 59 -22.46 34.75 37.75
CA ILE A 59 -22.60 33.43 38.33
C ILE A 59 -21.39 32.67 37.81
N GLU A 60 -20.51 32.27 38.72
CA GLU A 60 -19.41 31.35 38.46
C GLU A 60 -19.97 30.13 37.71
N ILE A 61 -19.79 30.12 36.38
CA ILE A 61 -20.02 28.93 35.59
C ILE A 61 -19.06 27.88 36.16
N PRO A 62 -19.55 26.72 36.64
CA PRO A 62 -18.72 25.78 37.36
C PRO A 62 -17.51 25.35 36.53
N GLU A 63 -16.32 25.40 37.13
CA GLU A 63 -15.05 24.95 36.55
C GLU A 63 -15.11 23.59 35.77
N PRO A 64 -15.91 22.58 36.21
CA PRO A 64 -16.10 21.35 35.43
C PRO A 64 -16.64 21.54 34.01
N PHE A 65 -17.43 22.59 33.79
CA PHE A 65 -18.05 22.88 32.49
C PHE A 65 -17.04 23.45 31.49
N PHE A 66 -16.20 24.40 31.91
CA PHE A 66 -15.10 24.89 31.08
C PHE A 66 -14.14 23.75 30.71
N LYS A 67 -13.81 22.89 31.68
CA LYS A 67 -12.96 21.72 31.45
C LYS A 67 -13.58 20.74 30.46
N ALA A 68 -14.90 20.54 30.49
CA ALA A 68 -15.60 19.69 29.53
C ALA A 68 -15.60 20.29 28.11
N LYS A 69 -15.75 21.62 27.99
CA LYS A 69 -15.69 22.34 26.71
C LYS A 69 -14.30 22.26 26.08
N GLU A 70 -13.24 22.53 26.84
CA GLU A 70 -11.86 22.40 26.38
C GLU A 70 -11.53 20.98 25.92
N HIS A 71 -12.01 19.96 26.65
CA HIS A 71 -11.82 18.57 26.28
C HIS A 71 -12.56 18.22 24.98
N LEU A 72 -13.74 18.79 24.75
CA LEU A 72 -14.51 18.60 23.51
C LEU A 72 -13.79 19.24 22.32
N ASP A 73 -13.31 20.48 22.48
CA ASP A 73 -12.56 21.20 21.44
C ASP A 73 -11.27 20.45 21.06
N LEU A 74 -10.54 19.93 22.04
CA LEU A 74 -9.34 19.11 21.81
C LEU A 74 -9.64 17.79 21.07
N ILE A 75 -10.78 17.16 21.36
CA ILE A 75 -11.22 15.95 20.64
C ILE A 75 -11.54 16.30 19.18
N LEU A 76 -12.18 17.44 18.93
CA LEU A 76 -12.58 17.87 17.59
C LEU A 76 -11.37 18.18 16.71
N THR A 77 -10.38 18.92 17.21
CA THR A 77 -9.16 19.23 16.47
C THR A 77 -8.38 17.96 16.13
N LYS A 78 -8.15 17.10 17.14
CA LYS A 78 -7.45 15.82 16.95
C LYS A 78 -8.18 14.87 16.00
N LYS A 79 -9.51 14.89 15.99
CA LYS A 79 -10.31 14.10 15.04
C LYS A 79 -10.21 14.68 13.63
N GLY A 80 -10.23 16.00 13.47
CA GLY A 80 -10.04 16.68 12.19
C GLY A 80 -8.70 16.32 11.55
N GLU A 81 -7.61 16.42 12.31
CA GLU A 81 -6.26 16.03 11.87
C GLU A 81 -6.20 14.56 11.42
N LYS A 82 -6.76 13.64 12.21
CA LYS A 82 -6.84 12.22 11.85
C LYS A 82 -7.66 11.95 10.59
N VAL A 83 -8.74 12.69 10.36
CA VAL A 83 -9.56 12.54 9.16
C VAL A 83 -8.79 12.99 7.91
N GLU A 84 -8.02 14.08 8.02
CA GLU A 84 -7.18 14.56 6.92
C GLU A 84 -6.05 13.56 6.62
N GLU A 85 -5.36 13.04 7.64
CA GLU A 85 -4.36 11.97 7.47
C GLU A 85 -4.96 10.71 6.82
N LEU A 86 -6.17 10.30 7.24
CA LEU A 86 -6.88 9.17 6.63
C LEU A 86 -7.25 9.43 5.17
N SER A 87 -7.57 10.69 4.82
CA SER A 87 -7.86 11.09 3.44
C SER A 87 -6.61 10.96 2.55
N ILE A 88 -5.48 11.52 2.99
CA ILE A 88 -4.21 11.47 2.26
C ILE A 88 -3.72 10.03 2.08
N THR A 89 -3.81 9.22 3.15
CA THR A 89 -3.42 7.80 3.10
C THR A 89 -4.34 6.98 2.22
N SER A 90 -5.65 7.23 2.23
CA SER A 90 -6.62 6.58 1.33
C SER A 90 -6.33 6.89 -0.15
N GLN A 91 -6.04 8.16 -0.46
CA GLN A 91 -5.67 8.57 -1.82
C GLN A 91 -4.36 7.89 -2.27
N SER A 92 -3.34 7.88 -1.42
CA SER A 92 -2.07 7.21 -1.68
C SER A 92 -2.24 5.70 -1.89
N LEU A 93 -3.11 5.05 -1.10
CA LEU A 93 -3.44 3.63 -1.23
C LEU A 93 -4.13 3.33 -2.57
N LYS A 94 -5.03 4.19 -3.02
CA LYS A 94 -5.70 4.06 -4.32
C LYS A 94 -4.68 4.09 -5.47
N GLU A 95 -3.74 5.02 -5.42
CA GLU A 95 -2.65 5.12 -6.41
C GLU A 95 -1.73 3.90 -6.39
N ALA A 96 -1.34 3.43 -5.20
CA ALA A 96 -0.54 2.23 -5.04
C ALA A 96 -1.25 0.98 -5.62
N LYS A 97 -2.57 0.87 -5.39
CA LYS A 97 -3.38 -0.23 -5.94
C LYS A 97 -3.40 -0.26 -7.46
N GLU A 98 -3.47 0.90 -8.11
CA GLU A 98 -3.39 0.97 -9.59
C GLU A 98 -2.00 0.58 -10.11
N LYS A 99 -0.92 1.04 -9.46
CA LYS A 99 0.45 0.60 -9.81
C LYS A 99 0.63 -0.91 -9.69
N VAL A 100 0.06 -1.53 -8.65
CA VAL A 100 0.09 -3.01 -8.49
C VAL A 100 -0.61 -3.73 -9.64
N LYS A 101 -1.73 -3.20 -10.16
CA LYS A 101 -2.40 -3.78 -11.34
C LYS A 101 -1.52 -3.71 -12.59
N GLN A 102 -0.88 -2.57 -12.82
CA GLN A 102 0.04 -2.38 -13.96
C GLN A 102 1.23 -3.35 -13.89
N LEU A 103 1.86 -3.48 -12.71
CA LEU A 103 2.95 -4.43 -12.50
C LEU A 103 2.52 -5.89 -12.72
N ARG A 104 1.29 -6.25 -12.33
CA ARG A 104 0.76 -7.58 -12.58
C ARG A 104 0.62 -7.86 -14.08
N ALA A 105 0.09 -6.90 -14.84
CA ALA A 105 -0.02 -7.03 -16.30
C ALA A 105 1.36 -7.15 -16.98
N LEU A 106 2.34 -6.35 -16.54
CA LEU A 106 3.72 -6.45 -17.04
C LEU A 106 4.35 -7.81 -16.73
N ARG A 107 4.15 -8.33 -15.52
CA ARG A 107 4.63 -9.67 -15.13
C ARG A 107 4.02 -10.75 -16.01
N ASP A 108 2.73 -10.66 -16.32
CA ASP A 108 2.06 -11.65 -17.17
C ASP A 108 2.55 -11.58 -18.62
N ALA A 109 2.79 -10.37 -19.15
CA ALA A 109 3.40 -10.18 -20.46
C ALA A 109 4.83 -10.75 -20.52
N ALA A 110 5.67 -10.41 -19.54
CA ALA A 110 7.05 -10.90 -19.47
C ALA A 110 7.12 -12.42 -19.36
N LYS A 111 6.21 -13.03 -18.59
CA LYS A 111 6.13 -14.50 -18.49
C LYS A 111 5.86 -15.15 -19.86
N LYS A 112 4.94 -14.57 -20.64
CA LYS A 112 4.62 -15.06 -21.99
C LYS A 112 5.81 -14.92 -22.94
N GLU A 113 6.54 -13.80 -22.89
CA GLU A 113 7.74 -13.60 -23.70
C GLU A 113 8.84 -14.60 -23.35
N VAL A 114 9.03 -14.91 -22.07
CA VAL A 114 9.99 -15.94 -21.64
C VAL A 114 9.62 -17.31 -22.21
N GLU A 115 8.35 -17.72 -22.11
CA GLU A 115 7.87 -18.97 -22.70
C GLU A 115 8.11 -19.02 -24.22
N GLU A 116 7.88 -17.91 -24.93
CA GLU A 116 8.16 -17.81 -26.36
C GLU A 116 9.66 -17.93 -26.67
N ILE A 117 10.51 -17.20 -25.95
CA ILE A 117 11.98 -17.26 -26.13
C ILE A 117 12.47 -18.68 -25.86
N GLU A 118 12.04 -19.31 -24.77
CA GLU A 118 12.42 -20.68 -24.42
C GLU A 118 12.04 -21.70 -25.51
N SER A 119 10.84 -21.54 -26.10
CA SER A 119 10.38 -22.39 -27.22
C SER A 119 11.23 -22.22 -28.49
N ARG A 120 11.86 -21.06 -28.68
CA ARG A 120 12.74 -20.77 -29.83
C ARG A 120 14.19 -21.17 -29.55
N VAL A 121 14.66 -21.01 -28.32
CA VAL A 121 16.03 -21.34 -27.90
C VAL A 121 16.24 -22.85 -27.86
N SER A 122 15.27 -23.61 -27.32
CA SER A 122 15.37 -25.07 -27.20
C SER A 122 15.73 -25.79 -28.51
N PRO A 123 15.05 -25.58 -29.65
CA PRO A 123 15.42 -26.21 -30.91
C PRO A 123 16.76 -25.71 -31.45
N ALA A 124 17.07 -24.42 -31.28
CA ALA A 124 18.32 -23.84 -31.76
C ALA A 124 19.54 -24.39 -31.02
N GLU A 125 19.45 -24.60 -29.70
CA GLU A 125 20.50 -25.23 -28.91
C GLU A 125 20.71 -26.70 -29.30
N GLU A 126 19.63 -27.43 -29.55
CA GLU A 126 19.70 -28.82 -30.01
C GLU A 126 20.32 -28.92 -31.40
N GLU A 127 19.97 -28.03 -32.33
CA GLU A 127 20.63 -27.94 -33.64
C GLU A 127 22.12 -27.60 -33.51
N TYR A 128 22.47 -26.64 -32.66
CA TYR A 128 23.86 -26.28 -32.39
C TYR A 128 24.66 -27.48 -31.88
N ARG A 129 24.12 -28.26 -30.93
CA ARG A 129 24.78 -29.47 -30.43
C ARG A 129 25.00 -30.49 -31.54
N ARG A 130 23.98 -30.75 -32.37
CA ARG A 130 24.13 -31.67 -33.51
C ARG A 130 25.22 -31.22 -34.48
N CYS A 131 25.28 -29.93 -34.81
CA CYS A 131 26.33 -29.38 -35.66
C CYS A 131 27.73 -29.52 -35.03
N SER A 132 27.84 -29.31 -33.72
CA SER A 132 29.09 -29.51 -32.97
C SER A 132 29.55 -30.97 -33.03
N ASP A 133 28.65 -31.92 -32.77
CA ASP A 133 28.96 -33.34 -32.79
C ASP A 133 29.43 -33.80 -34.18
N VAL A 134 28.73 -33.38 -35.25
CA VAL A 134 29.14 -33.67 -36.64
C VAL A 134 30.52 -33.06 -36.94
N SER A 135 30.80 -31.85 -36.45
CA SER A 135 32.10 -31.19 -36.65
C SER A 135 33.23 -31.96 -35.98
N LEU A 136 33.02 -32.51 -34.78
CA LEU A 136 34.00 -33.35 -34.11
C LEU A 136 34.28 -34.64 -34.88
N VAL A 137 33.21 -35.34 -35.32
CA VAL A 137 33.34 -36.57 -36.11
C VAL A 137 34.09 -36.33 -37.42
N THR A 138 33.86 -35.19 -38.08
CA THR A 138 34.55 -34.86 -39.34
C THR A 138 36.03 -34.54 -39.11
N VAL A 139 36.39 -33.91 -37.99
CA VAL A 139 37.80 -33.68 -37.59
C VAL A 139 38.51 -35.02 -37.37
N ASP A 140 37.89 -35.96 -36.66
CA ASP A 140 38.48 -37.29 -36.41
C ASP A 140 38.67 -38.07 -37.71
N ALA A 141 37.67 -38.05 -38.60
CA ALA A 141 37.76 -38.69 -39.91
C ALA A 141 38.84 -38.06 -40.80
N LEU A 142 39.00 -36.73 -40.74
CA LEU A 142 40.04 -36.02 -41.48
C LEU A 142 41.44 -36.39 -40.96
N ALA A 143 41.61 -36.50 -39.64
CA ALA A 143 42.86 -36.93 -39.03
C ALA A 143 43.24 -38.36 -39.47
N ASP A 144 42.29 -39.30 -39.47
CA ASP A 144 42.50 -40.67 -39.98
C ASP A 144 42.93 -40.67 -41.46
N VAL A 145 42.27 -39.89 -42.31
CA VAL A 145 42.63 -39.77 -43.73
C VAL A 145 44.04 -39.20 -43.91
N GLU A 146 44.43 -38.17 -43.14
CA GLU A 146 45.78 -37.59 -43.23
C GLU A 146 46.86 -38.59 -42.79
N THR A 147 46.61 -39.38 -41.73
CA THR A 147 47.56 -40.43 -41.32
C THR A 147 47.73 -41.50 -42.39
N LYS A 148 46.64 -41.94 -43.04
CA LYS A 148 46.68 -42.90 -44.15
C LYS A 148 47.44 -42.34 -45.35
N LYS A 149 47.24 -41.06 -45.68
CA LYS A 149 47.97 -40.38 -46.74
C LYS A 149 49.48 -40.37 -46.46
N GLN A 150 49.90 -39.99 -45.25
CA GLN A 150 51.31 -40.01 -44.85
C GLN A 150 51.93 -41.41 -44.97
N TYR A 151 51.21 -42.45 -44.53
CA TYR A 151 51.66 -43.84 -44.68
C TYR A 151 51.85 -44.25 -46.15
N LEU A 152 50.91 -43.88 -47.02
CA LEU A 152 51.01 -44.15 -48.46
C LEU A 152 52.19 -43.41 -49.11
N GLU A 153 52.46 -42.16 -48.72
CA GLU A 153 53.60 -41.39 -49.21
C GLU A 153 54.94 -42.04 -48.84
N VAL A 154 55.06 -42.56 -47.61
CA VAL A 154 56.24 -43.31 -47.17
C VAL A 154 56.40 -44.59 -47.99
N THR A 155 55.32 -45.37 -48.14
CA THR A 155 55.33 -46.64 -48.90
C THR A 155 55.70 -46.41 -50.37
N LEU A 156 55.20 -45.34 -50.99
CA LEU A 156 55.56 -44.96 -52.36
C LEU A 156 57.04 -44.65 -52.51
N LYS A 157 57.62 -43.89 -51.57
CA LYS A 157 59.07 -43.59 -51.58
C LYS A 157 59.90 -44.87 -51.46
N ASP A 158 59.52 -45.77 -50.57
CA ASP A 158 60.21 -47.06 -50.42
C ASP A 158 60.14 -47.87 -51.71
N LEU A 159 58.96 -47.97 -52.33
CA LEU A 159 58.78 -48.70 -53.59
C LEU A 159 59.64 -48.11 -54.72
N VAL A 160 59.71 -46.78 -54.82
CA VAL A 160 60.59 -46.09 -55.79
C VAL A 160 62.05 -46.42 -55.52
N ASN A 161 62.49 -46.38 -54.26
CA ASN A 161 63.85 -46.73 -53.88
C ASN A 161 64.17 -48.19 -54.23
N TYR A 162 63.29 -49.14 -53.91
CA TYR A 162 63.48 -50.56 -54.26
C TYR A 162 63.60 -50.77 -55.78
N LYS A 163 62.80 -50.05 -56.58
CA LYS A 163 62.91 -50.13 -58.04
C LYS A 163 64.28 -49.65 -58.53
N LEU A 164 64.82 -48.57 -57.97
CA LEU A 164 66.16 -48.07 -58.31
C LEU A 164 67.30 -49.03 -57.94
N TYR A 165 67.09 -49.97 -57.01
CA TYR A 165 68.07 -51.01 -56.69
C TYR A 165 68.03 -52.21 -57.64
N LEU A 166 66.95 -52.35 -58.43
CA LEU A 166 66.74 -53.47 -59.36
C LEU A 166 67.07 -53.12 -60.82
N ASP A 167 67.16 -51.83 -61.15
CA ASP A 167 67.67 -51.31 -62.42
C ASP A 167 69.20 -51.10 -62.37
#